data_AF-A0A7J6QAC2-F1
#
_entry.id   AF-A0A7J6QAC2-F1
#
_cell.length_a   1.000
_cell.length_b   1.000
_cell.length_c   1.000
_cell.angle_alpha   90.00
_cell.angle_beta   90.00
_cell.angle_gamma   90.00
#
_symmetry.space_group_name_H-M   'P 1'
#
loop_
_entity.id
_entity.type
_entity.pdbx_description
1 polymer ?
#
loop_
_entity_poly.entity_id
_entity_poly.type
_entity_poly.pdbx_seq_one_letter_code
_entity_poly.pdbx_strand_id
1 'polypeptide(L)'
;MGGVISTIDGTTGMLALMANGVIMNILQLAAYGIITPFSRDAFRKLNWYICYLSWAPLIAWGERTTRLVMHGNAQDWGQLSRDRALVLSNHIAGMDWLMMWAVT
;
A
#
# COMPACT_ATOMS: atom_id res chain seq x y z
N MET A 1 10.94 -13.49 -28.12
CA MET A 1 9.50 -13.84 -28.25
C MET A 1 9.01 -14.29 -26.89
N GLY A 2 7.88 -13.74 -26.41
CA GLY A 2 7.26 -14.13 -25.16
C GLY A 2 7.31 -13.04 -24.08
N GLY A 3 6.60 -11.95 -24.30
CA GLY A 3 6.16 -11.08 -23.20
C GLY A 3 4.69 -11.38 -22.98
N VAL A 4 4.34 -11.99 -21.84
CA VAL A 4 2.95 -11.99 -21.39
C VAL A 4 2.60 -10.53 -21.17
N ILE A 5 1.85 -9.94 -22.10
CA ILE A 5 1.19 -8.67 -21.87
C ILE A 5 0.07 -9.01 -20.89
N SER A 6 0.35 -8.94 -19.59
CA SER A 6 -0.71 -8.83 -18.60
C SER A 6 -1.34 -7.46 -18.84
N THR A 7 -2.30 -7.39 -19.77
CA THR A 7 -3.23 -6.27 -19.89
C THR A 7 -4.08 -6.27 -18.61
N ILE A 8 -3.51 -5.80 -17.51
CA ILE A 8 -4.26 -5.52 -16.30
C ILE A 8 -4.61 -4.04 -16.39
N ASP A 9 -5.85 -3.81 -16.80
CA ASP A 9 -6.47 -2.50 -16.92
C ASP A 9 -6.36 -1.75 -15.59
N GLY A 10 -5.80 -0.54 -15.62
CA GLY A 10 -5.70 0.36 -14.45
C GLY A 10 -7.05 0.57 -13.75
N THR A 11 -8.15 0.41 -14.50
CA THR A 11 -9.52 0.43 -14.00
C THR A 11 -9.78 -0.60 -12.89
N THR A 12 -9.15 -1.79 -12.96
CA THR A 12 -9.37 -2.85 -11.96
C THR A 12 -8.75 -2.52 -10.61
N GLY A 13 -7.55 -1.94 -10.61
CA GLY A 13 -6.89 -1.48 -9.38
C GLY A 13 -7.66 -0.35 -8.70
N MET A 14 -8.17 0.59 -9.50
CA MET A 14 -9.00 1.69 -9.01
C MET A 14 -10.31 1.20 -8.41
N LEU A 15 -11.02 0.28 -9.05
CA LEU A 15 -12.26 -0.30 -8.53
C LEU A 15 -12.02 -1.07 -7.23
N ALA A 16 -10.93 -1.84 -7.14
CA ALA A 16 -10.55 -2.54 -5.91
C ALA A 16 -10.25 -1.56 -4.76
N LEU A 17 -9.57 -0.44 -5.04
CA LEU A 17 -9.30 0.62 -4.06
C LEU A 17 -10.61 1.26 -3.57
N MET A 18 -11.52 1.60 -4.48
CA MET A 18 -12.81 2.21 -4.12
C MET A 18 -13.68 1.25 -3.29
N ALA A 19 -13.79 -0.01 -3.71
CA ALA A 19 -14.53 -1.03 -2.97
C ALA A 19 -13.93 -1.25 -1.57
N ASN A 20 -12.61 -1.31 -1.47
CA ASN A 20 -11.92 -1.42 -0.18
C ASN A 20 -12.18 -0.19 0.70
N GLY A 21 -12.12 1.01 0.14
CA GLY A 21 -12.44 2.24 0.86
C GLY A 21 -13.84 2.22 1.47
N VAL A 22 -14.84 1.74 0.72
CA VAL A 22 -16.21 1.58 1.24
C VAL A 22 -16.25 0.55 2.38
N ILE A 23 -15.64 -0.62 2.20
CA ILE A 23 -15.59 -1.67 3.23
C ILE A 23 -14.93 -1.14 4.52
N MET A 24 -13.79 -0.46 4.40
CA MET A 24 -13.07 0.09 5.53
C MET A 24 -13.90 1.16 6.25
N ASN A 25 -14.58 2.05 5.53
CA ASN A 25 -15.46 3.06 6.16
C ASN A 25 -16.65 2.43 6.89
N ILE A 26 -17.23 1.36 6.36
CA ILE A 26 -18.30 0.62 7.04
C ILE A 26 -17.76 -0.02 8.34
N LEU A 27 -16.57 -0.62 8.29
CA LEU A 27 -15.91 -1.17 9.48
C LEU A 27 -15.60 -0.07 10.51
N GLN A 28 -15.14 1.09 10.08
CA GLN A 28 -14.90 2.25 10.96
C GLN A 28 -16.20 2.74 11.60
N LEU A 29 -17.29 2.83 10.84
CA LEU A 29 -18.60 3.21 11.35
C LEU A 29 -19.13 2.20 12.37
N ALA A 30 -19.00 0.91 12.09
CA ALA A 30 -19.38 -0.16 13.01
C ALA A 30 -18.53 -0.14 14.29
N ALA A 31 -17.21 -0.01 14.17
CA ALA A 31 -16.29 0.14 15.30
C ALA A 31 -16.62 1.38 16.12
N TYR A 32 -16.97 2.50 15.47
CA TYR A 32 -17.37 3.72 16.15
C TYR A 32 -18.67 3.52 16.95
N GLY A 33 -19.69 2.87 16.38
CA GLY A 33 -20.95 2.61 17.08
C GLY A 33 -20.81 1.63 18.25
N ILE A 34 -19.99 0.58 18.08
CA ILE A 34 -19.87 -0.51 19.06
C ILE A 34 -18.84 -0.20 20.15
N ILE A 35 -17.68 0.35 19.81
CA ILE A 35 -16.53 0.43 20.73
C ILE A 35 -16.46 1.78 21.45
N THR A 36 -16.81 2.88 20.76
CA THR A 36 -16.76 4.24 21.33
C THR A 36 -17.53 4.41 22.63
N PRO A 37 -18.72 3.78 22.83
CA PRO A 37 -19.44 3.86 24.10
C PRO A 37 -18.66 3.28 25.29
N PHE A 38 -17.80 2.28 25.05
CA PHE A 38 -17.03 1.61 26.10
C PHE A 38 -15.63 2.22 26.29
N SER A 39 -14.93 2.53 25.20
CA SER A 39 -13.60 3.13 25.27
C SER A 39 -13.21 3.81 23.95
N ARG A 40 -12.97 5.13 24.04
CA ARG A 40 -12.46 5.92 22.92
C ARG A 40 -11.03 5.54 22.52
N ASP A 41 -10.22 5.09 23.47
CA ASP A 41 -8.83 4.70 23.20
C ASP A 41 -8.75 3.35 22.50
N ALA A 42 -9.62 2.40 22.86
CA ALA A 42 -9.75 1.14 22.14
C ALA A 42 -10.19 1.39 20.68
N PHE A 43 -11.16 2.29 20.47
CA PHE A 43 -11.58 2.70 19.13
C PHE A 43 -10.41 3.31 18.35
N ARG A 44 -9.65 4.26 18.93
CA ARG A 44 -8.49 4.89 18.27
C ARG A 44 -7.44 3.88 17.83
N LYS A 45 -7.10 2.91 18.69
CA LYS A 45 -6.14 1.85 18.37
C LYS A 45 -6.66 0.98 17.22
N LEU A 46 -7.91 0.51 17.29
CA LEU A 46 -8.49 -0.30 16.22
C LEU A 46 -8.58 0.48 14.90
N ASN A 47 -9.03 1.73 14.95
CA ASN A 47 -9.15 2.58 13.78
C ASN A 47 -7.81 2.80 13.08
N TRP A 48 -6.72 2.91 13.85
CA TRP A 48 -5.37 2.98 13.29
C TRP A 48 -5.03 1.73 12.43
N TYR A 49 -5.34 0.53 12.93
CA TYR A 49 -5.14 -0.71 12.16
C TYR A 49 -6.03 -0.79 10.92
N ILE A 50 -7.31 -0.36 11.02
CA ILE A 50 -8.22 -0.31 9.86
C ILE A 50 -7.68 0.64 8.79
N CYS A 51 -7.21 1.83 9.18
CA CYS A 51 -6.58 2.77 8.26
C CYS A 51 -5.33 2.17 7.61
N TYR A 52 -4.50 1.44 8.36
CA TYR A 52 -3.32 0.79 7.80
C TYR A 52 -3.68 -0.28 6.77
N LEU A 53 -4.71 -1.09 7.04
CA LEU A 53 -5.21 -2.12 6.13
C LEU A 53 -5.87 -1.55 4.86
N SER A 54 -6.28 -0.28 4.86
CA SER A 54 -6.95 0.36 3.71
C SER A 54 -6.07 0.42 2.45
N TRP A 55 -4.75 0.31 2.62
CA TRP A 55 -3.77 0.35 1.53
C TRP A 55 -3.40 -1.03 0.97
N ALA A 56 -3.77 -2.12 1.65
CA ALA A 56 -3.32 -3.46 1.28
C ALA A 56 -3.69 -3.87 -0.17
N PRO A 57 -4.90 -3.61 -0.68
CA PRO A 57 -5.24 -3.95 -2.06
C PRO A 57 -4.44 -3.17 -3.10
N LEU A 58 -4.07 -1.93 -2.80
CA LEU A 58 -3.26 -1.10 -3.69
C LEU A 58 -1.85 -1.65 -3.81
N ILE A 59 -1.27 -2.10 -2.69
CA ILE A 59 0.05 -2.74 -2.67
C ILE A 59 0.00 -4.03 -3.47
N ALA A 60 -0.97 -4.91 -3.18
CA ALA A 60 -1.13 -6.19 -3.87
C ALA A 60 -1.38 -6.01 -5.38
N TRP A 61 -2.09 -4.95 -5.76
CA TRP A 61 -2.27 -4.60 -7.17
C TRP A 61 -0.96 -4.11 -7.80
N GLY A 62 -0.27 -3.16 -7.17
CA GLY A 62 1.00 -2.63 -7.68
C GLY A 62 2.08 -3.70 -7.83
N GLU A 63 2.19 -4.62 -6.88
CA GLU A 63 3.14 -5.75 -6.95
C GLU A 63 2.86 -6.65 -8.17
N ARG A 64 1.59 -6.83 -8.54
CA ARG A 64 1.19 -7.68 -9.67
C ARG A 64 1.27 -7.00 -11.03
N THR A 65 1.16 -5.67 -11.07
CA THR A 65 1.01 -4.92 -12.33
C THR A 65 2.23 -4.11 -12.71
N THR A 66 3.09 -3.78 -11.75
CA THR A 66 4.25 -2.93 -12.01
C THR A 66 5.51 -3.77 -12.22
N ARG A 67 6.32 -3.35 -13.20
CA ARG A 67 7.67 -3.87 -13.38
C ARG A 67 8.66 -2.82 -12.87
N LEU A 68 9.25 -3.09 -11.72
CA LEU A 68 10.32 -2.25 -11.17
C LEU A 68 11.66 -2.63 -11.83
N VAL A 69 12.31 -1.66 -12.46
CA VAL A 69 13.68 -1.79 -12.97
C VAL A 69 14.57 -0.89 -12.13
N MET A 70 15.46 -1.50 -11.35
CA MET A 70 16.39 -0.77 -10.50
C MET A 70 17.79 -0.83 -11.11
N HIS A 71 18.54 0.27 -10.98
CA HIS A 71 19.92 0.38 -11.45
C HIS A 71 20.83 0.67 -10.25
N GLY A 72 21.90 -0.10 -10.10
CA GLY A 72 22.80 -0.02 -8.95
C GLY A 72 23.94 -1.05 -9.04
N ASN A 73 24.98 -0.83 -8.25
CA ASN A 73 26.13 -1.73 -8.13
C ASN A 73 25.93 -2.74 -6.96
N ALA A 74 26.83 -3.72 -6.82
CA ALA A 74 26.76 -4.73 -5.75
C ALA A 74 26.77 -4.16 -4.33
N GLN A 75 27.44 -3.02 -4.11
CA GLN A 75 27.47 -2.32 -2.83
C GLN A 75 26.12 -1.63 -2.54
N ASP A 76 25.43 -1.14 -3.56
CA ASP A 76 24.10 -0.53 -3.44
C ASP A 76 23.05 -1.59 -3.08
N TRP A 77 23.08 -2.75 -3.74
CA TRP A 77 22.18 -3.88 -3.43
C TRP A 77 22.38 -4.41 -2.00
N GLY A 78 23.62 -4.41 -1.50
CA GLY A 78 23.94 -4.83 -0.12
C GLY A 78 23.50 -3.83 0.97
N GLN A 79 22.99 -2.66 0.59
CA GLN A 79 22.42 -1.67 1.49
C GLN A 79 20.89 -1.68 1.54
N LEU A 80 20.24 -2.22 0.50
CA LEU A 80 18.80 -2.50 0.55
C LEU A 80 18.52 -3.50 1.66
N SER A 81 17.38 -3.38 2.36
CA SER A 81 16.97 -4.18 3.53
C SER A 81 17.80 -4.02 4.83
N ARG A 82 18.70 -3.04 4.94
CA ARG A 82 19.27 -2.68 6.26
C ARG A 82 18.24 -1.87 7.05
N ASP A 83 18.11 -2.14 8.35
CA ASP A 83 17.11 -1.57 9.29
C ASP A 83 16.94 -0.03 9.28
N ARG A 84 17.86 0.73 8.65
CA ARG A 84 17.84 2.19 8.59
C ARG A 84 18.22 2.72 7.20
N ALA A 85 17.60 2.20 6.14
CA ALA A 85 17.70 2.80 4.82
C ALA A 85 16.65 3.93 4.67
N LEU A 86 17.09 5.09 4.17
CA LEU A 86 16.20 6.18 3.76
C LEU A 86 16.14 6.18 2.23
N VAL A 87 14.95 5.97 1.67
CA VAL A 87 14.72 6.06 0.23
C VAL A 87 14.27 7.47 -0.11
N LEU A 88 15.02 8.15 -0.98
CA LEU A 88 14.66 9.46 -1.51
C LEU A 88 14.34 9.30 -3.01
N SER A 89 13.10 9.58 -3.39
CA SER A 89 12.69 9.67 -4.80
C SER A 89 12.32 11.10 -5.14
N ASN A 90 12.56 11.48 -6.39
CA ASN A 90 11.88 12.64 -6.96
C ASN A 90 10.37 12.34 -7.01
N HIS A 91 9.53 13.30 -6.61
CA HIS A 91 8.07 13.10 -6.60
C HIS A 91 7.47 13.49 -7.95
N ILE A 92 7.20 12.49 -8.77
CA ILE A 92 6.66 12.64 -10.12
C ILE A 92 5.28 11.99 -10.21
N ALA A 93 5.05 10.91 -9.47
CA ALA A 93 3.80 10.18 -9.48
C ALA A 93 3.34 9.77 -8.08
N GLY A 94 2.03 9.66 -7.90
CA GLY A 94 1.44 9.09 -6.70
C GLY A 94 1.81 7.62 -6.45
N MET A 95 2.51 6.95 -7.38
CA MET A 95 3.03 5.58 -7.20
C MET A 95 4.40 5.55 -6.54
N ASP A 96 5.11 6.68 -6.45
CA ASP A 96 6.51 6.72 -6.01
C ASP A 96 6.66 6.16 -4.58
N TRP A 97 5.73 6.48 -3.69
CA TRP A 97 5.73 5.96 -2.31
C TRP A 97 5.54 4.44 -2.25
N LEU A 98 4.78 3.85 -3.18
CA LEU A 98 4.56 2.42 -3.23
C LEU A 98 5.84 1.71 -3.68
N MET A 99 6.53 2.26 -4.68
CA MET A 99 7.81 1.71 -5.13
C MET A 99 8.90 1.82 -4.06
N MET A 100 8.90 2.90 -3.27
CA MET A 100 9.79 3.02 -2.10
C MET A 100 9.56 1.91 -1.09
N TRP A 101 8.29 1.61 -0.77
CA TRP A 101 7.98 0.55 0.19
C TRP A 101 8.40 -0.84 -0.32
N ALA A 102 8.34 -1.08 -1.64
CA ALA A 102 8.80 -2.35 -2.22
C ALA A 102 10.32 -2.58 -2.10
N VAL A 103 11.12 -1.53 -1.88
CA VAL A 103 12.60 -1.61 -1.85
C VAL A 103 13.21 -1.39 -0.47
N THR A 104 12.44 -0.91 0.50
CA THR A 104 12.82 -0.81 1.92
C THR A 104 12.66 -2.16 2.62
#